data_AF-A0A951FEZ6-F1
#
_entry.id   AF-A0A951FEZ6-F1
#
_cell.length_a   1.000
_cell.length_b   1.000
_cell.length_c   1.000
_cell.angle_alpha   90.00
_cell.angle_beta   90.00
_cell.angle_gamma   90.00
#
_symmetry.space_group_name_H-M   'P 1'
#
loop_
_entity.id
_entity.type
_entity.pdbx_description
1 polymer ?
#
loop_
_entity_poly.entity_id
_entity_poly.type
_entity_poly.pdbx_seq_one_letter_code
_entity_poly.pdbx_strand_id
1 'polypeptide(L)'
;MVEEKEVSVGLSRLPIWWQVALGYAALGVIGWLMLGIQALSQRNGVRERVAALIAQGDSEAALAGINYAGSLSVDMGVAFVAAAIFAFVAAALFRRTWNAWDYATLVVGFAGVLSLIFLCARGRILVGLPITMLPLLALLYVPGLKTVMNVGERERETPEPEQPATSLSRDEIEREIARERTLISQLSQNLDVFEVERAMDTDVFMLRYTQGLEEESSDNAEWFSIGRAVRRSRERVATLLAQLEALPD
;
A
#
# COMPACT_ATOMS: atom_id res chain seq x y z
N MET A 1 31.77 -8.74 16.89
CA MET A 1 30.67 -8.53 17.85
C MET A 1 30.12 -7.15 17.53
N VAL A 2 29.14 -7.09 16.62
CA VAL A 2 28.57 -5.82 16.16
C VAL A 2 27.38 -5.53 17.07
N GLU A 3 27.45 -4.46 17.84
CA GLU A 3 26.34 -3.96 18.64
C GLU A 3 25.17 -3.62 17.72
N GLU A 4 24.07 -4.37 17.84
CA GLU A 4 22.76 -3.92 17.40
C GLU A 4 22.39 -2.68 18.22
N LYS A 5 22.63 -1.50 17.65
CA LYS A 5 21.95 -0.28 18.11
C LYS A 5 20.47 -0.45 17.79
N GLU A 6 19.70 -0.91 18.78
CA GLU A 6 18.27 -0.68 18.83
C GLU A 6 18.03 0.83 18.81
N VAL A 7 17.80 1.37 17.61
CA VAL A 7 17.29 2.73 17.44
C VAL A 7 15.84 2.69 17.88
N SER A 8 15.61 2.88 19.18
CA SER A 8 14.31 3.19 19.74
C SER A 8 13.88 4.56 19.21
N VAL A 9 13.30 4.58 18.01
CA VAL A 9 12.68 5.78 17.45
C VAL A 9 11.44 6.08 18.27
N GLY A 10 11.60 6.94 19.28
CA GLY A 10 10.51 7.43 20.11
C GLY A 10 9.35 7.93 19.25
N LEU A 11 8.12 7.56 19.63
CA LEU A 11 6.88 7.91 18.93
C LEU A 11 6.75 9.40 18.61
N SER A 12 7.38 10.28 19.40
CA SER A 12 7.39 11.73 19.23
C SER A 12 8.11 12.25 17.98
N ARG A 13 8.91 11.42 17.29
CA ARG A 13 9.60 11.79 16.03
C ARG A 13 8.87 11.33 14.77
N LEU A 14 7.70 10.70 14.90
CA LEU A 14 6.91 10.23 13.76
C LEU A 14 6.09 11.37 13.15
N PRO A 15 5.92 11.42 11.81
CA PRO A 15 4.98 12.32 11.17
C PRO A 15 3.58 12.18 11.77
N ILE A 16 2.88 13.29 11.97
CA ILE A 16 1.56 13.31 12.64
C ILE A 16 0.58 12.35 11.96
N TRP A 17 0.56 12.30 10.63
CA TRP A 17 -0.28 11.40 9.85
C TRP A 17 -0.03 9.92 10.13
N TRP A 18 1.23 9.56 10.41
CA TRP A 18 1.60 8.20 10.79
C TRP A 18 1.06 7.84 12.17
N GLN A 19 1.19 8.75 13.14
CA GLN A 19 0.64 8.56 14.49
C GLN A 19 -0.89 8.44 14.45
N VAL A 20 -1.55 9.24 13.59
CA VAL A 20 -2.99 9.17 13.36
C VAL A 20 -3.39 7.83 12.75
N ALA A 21 -2.71 7.36 11.71
CA ALA A 21 -3.00 6.07 11.07
C ALA A 21 -2.81 4.88 12.05
N LEU A 22 -1.71 4.89 12.81
CA LEU A 22 -1.42 3.88 13.82
C LEU A 22 -2.44 3.92 14.97
N GLY A 23 -2.76 5.12 15.47
CA GLY A 23 -3.74 5.32 16.53
C GLY A 23 -5.14 4.89 16.09
N TYR A 24 -5.52 5.20 14.85
CA TYR A 24 -6.78 4.75 14.28
C TYR A 24 -6.84 3.22 14.16
N ALA A 25 -5.76 2.58 13.68
CA ALA A 25 -5.69 1.13 13.61
C ALA A 25 -5.81 0.48 15.00
N ALA A 26 -5.12 1.02 16.01
CA ALA A 26 -5.20 0.54 17.39
C ALA A 26 -6.61 0.69 17.99
N LEU A 27 -7.26 1.83 17.79
CA LEU A 27 -8.64 2.06 18.21
C LEU A 27 -9.61 1.12 17.49
N GLY A 28 -9.38 0.84 16.21
CA GLY A 28 -10.12 -0.16 15.43
C GLY A 28 -10.03 -1.55 16.06
N VAL A 29 -8.82 -2.00 16.43
CA VAL A 29 -8.63 -3.29 17.14
C VAL A 29 -9.45 -3.34 18.42
N ILE A 30 -9.33 -2.33 19.28
CA ILE A 30 -10.00 -2.30 20.58
C ILE A 30 -11.52 -2.27 20.40
N GLY A 31 -12.04 -1.41 19.52
CA GLY A 31 -13.47 -1.28 19.28
C GLY A 31 -14.10 -2.58 18.79
N TRP A 32 -13.48 -3.24 17.82
CA TRP A 32 -13.98 -4.50 17.27
C TRP A 32 -13.82 -5.68 18.25
N LEU A 33 -12.75 -5.72 19.05
CA LEU A 33 -12.62 -6.70 20.14
C LEU A 33 -13.70 -6.54 21.19
N MET A 34 -14.01 -5.30 21.62
CA MET A 34 -15.08 -5.04 22.58
C MET A 34 -16.43 -5.52 22.07
N LEU A 35 -16.76 -5.25 20.80
CA LEU A 35 -17.99 -5.74 20.17
C LEU A 35 -18.03 -7.27 20.12
N GLY A 36 -16.92 -7.92 19.77
CA GLY A 36 -16.81 -9.39 19.76
C GLY A 36 -17.01 -9.99 21.16
N ILE A 37 -16.40 -9.41 22.20
CA ILE A 37 -16.55 -9.84 23.59
C ILE A 37 -17.98 -9.61 24.08
N GLN A 38 -18.59 -8.48 23.73
CA GLN A 38 -19.98 -8.19 24.08
C GLN A 38 -20.94 -9.20 23.44
N ALA A 39 -20.76 -9.52 22.15
CA ALA A 39 -21.54 -10.53 21.45
C ALA A 39 -21.35 -11.92 22.05
N LEU A 40 -20.11 -12.28 22.46
CA LEU A 40 -19.82 -13.52 23.16
C LEU A 40 -20.55 -13.60 24.52
N SER A 41 -20.51 -12.53 25.30
CA SER A 41 -21.19 -12.44 26.59
C SER A 41 -22.71 -12.59 26.43
N GLN A 42 -23.31 -11.87 25.47
CA GLN A 42 -24.73 -11.98 25.13
C GLN A 42 -25.10 -13.39 24.68
N ARG A 43 -24.28 -14.02 23.84
CA ARG A 43 -24.50 -15.39 23.35
C ARG A 43 -24.52 -16.40 24.49
N ASN A 44 -23.60 -16.27 25.45
CA ASN A 44 -23.56 -17.15 26.62
C ASN A 44 -24.82 -16.97 27.47
N GLY A 45 -25.25 -15.73 27.74
CA GLY A 45 -26.48 -15.46 28.47
C GLY A 45 -27.75 -15.96 27.74
N VAL A 46 -27.80 -15.88 26.41
CA VAL A 46 -28.91 -16.42 25.62
C VAL A 46 -28.92 -17.94 25.67
N ARG A 47 -27.76 -18.61 25.61
CA ARG A 47 -27.67 -20.08 25.70
C ARG A 47 -28.22 -20.62 27.02
N GLU A 48 -27.91 -19.97 28.13
CA GLU A 48 -28.46 -20.34 29.45
C GLU A 48 -29.99 -20.20 29.49
N ARG A 49 -30.52 -19.11 28.92
CA ARG A 49 -31.97 -18.89 28.83
C ARG A 49 -32.66 -19.90 27.91
N VAL A 50 -32.05 -20.24 26.77
CA VAL A 50 -32.56 -21.27 25.86
C VAL A 50 -32.63 -22.63 26.55
N ALA A 51 -31.62 -23.01 27.32
CA ALA A 51 -31.63 -24.26 28.07
C ALA A 51 -32.80 -24.32 29.08
N ALA A 52 -33.08 -23.19 29.77
CA ALA A 52 -34.21 -23.08 30.68
C ALA A 52 -35.57 -23.16 29.95
N LEU A 53 -35.70 -22.54 28.77
CA LEU A 53 -36.93 -22.59 27.96
C LEU A 53 -37.20 -24.00 27.40
N ILE A 54 -36.15 -24.70 26.98
CA ILE A 54 -36.25 -26.11 26.56
C ILE A 54 -36.74 -26.98 27.73
N ALA A 55 -36.22 -26.76 28.93
CA ALA A 55 -36.65 -27.48 30.13
C ALA A 55 -38.11 -27.20 30.52
N GLN A 56 -38.63 -26.00 30.18
CA GLN A 56 -40.02 -25.61 30.40
C GLN A 56 -40.99 -26.09 29.30
N GLY A 57 -40.47 -26.66 28.20
CA GLY A 57 -41.27 -27.17 27.08
C GLY A 57 -41.73 -26.10 26.08
N ASP A 58 -41.21 -24.86 26.16
CA ASP A 58 -41.54 -23.79 25.23
C ASP A 58 -40.64 -23.83 23.98
N SER A 59 -41.09 -24.62 22.99
CA SER A 59 -40.31 -24.88 21.77
C SER A 59 -40.18 -23.66 20.84
N GLU A 60 -41.18 -22.77 20.80
CA GLU A 60 -41.14 -21.58 19.93
C GLU A 60 -40.16 -20.54 20.47
N ALA A 61 -40.22 -20.24 21.77
CA ALA A 61 -39.28 -19.33 22.41
C ALA A 61 -37.83 -19.87 22.38
N ALA A 62 -37.67 -21.20 22.54
CA ALA A 62 -36.37 -21.85 22.42
C ALA A 62 -35.79 -21.72 20.99
N LEU A 63 -36.58 -21.96 19.94
CA LEU A 63 -36.15 -21.81 18.55
C LEU A 63 -35.76 -20.35 18.23
N ALA A 64 -36.54 -19.38 18.69
CA ALA A 64 -36.20 -17.96 18.53
C ALA A 64 -34.87 -17.62 19.22
N GLY A 65 -34.64 -18.12 20.44
CA GLY A 65 -33.40 -17.94 21.17
C GLY A 65 -32.19 -18.62 20.48
N ILE A 66 -32.37 -19.80 19.89
CA ILE A 66 -31.32 -20.49 19.11
C ILE A 66 -30.95 -19.66 17.88
N ASN A 67 -31.93 -19.16 17.13
CA ASN A 67 -31.70 -18.33 15.95
C ASN A 67 -30.96 -17.02 16.30
N TYR A 68 -31.34 -16.38 17.42
CA TYR A 68 -30.66 -15.19 17.92
C TYR A 68 -29.23 -15.47 18.40
N ALA A 69 -28.99 -16.58 19.10
CA ALA A 69 -27.64 -17.01 19.45
C ALA A 69 -26.79 -17.32 18.20
N GLY A 70 -27.42 -17.84 17.13
CA GLY A 70 -26.84 -18.02 15.82
C GLY A 70 -26.39 -16.71 15.18
N SER A 71 -27.26 -15.67 15.16
CA SER A 71 -26.89 -14.35 14.64
C SER A 71 -25.75 -13.71 15.43
N LEU A 72 -25.78 -13.79 16.76
CA LEU A 72 -24.69 -13.30 17.62
C LEU A 72 -23.36 -14.00 17.33
N SER A 73 -23.38 -15.27 16.92
CA SER A 73 -22.16 -16.01 16.54
C SER A 73 -21.56 -15.47 15.24
N VAL A 74 -22.40 -15.07 14.29
CA VAL A 74 -21.97 -14.43 13.04
C VAL A 74 -21.39 -13.05 13.33
N ASP A 75 -22.08 -12.22 14.14
CA ASP A 75 -21.62 -10.89 14.52
C ASP A 75 -20.28 -10.94 15.25
N MET A 76 -20.12 -11.90 16.17
CA MET A 76 -18.87 -12.17 16.88
C MET A 76 -17.75 -12.56 15.91
N GLY A 77 -18.00 -13.48 14.99
CA GLY A 77 -17.00 -13.92 14.00
C GLY A 77 -16.53 -12.75 13.12
N VAL A 78 -17.47 -11.93 12.66
CA VAL A 78 -17.17 -10.73 11.87
C VAL A 78 -16.37 -9.72 12.68
N ALA A 79 -16.73 -9.47 13.94
CA ALA A 79 -16.02 -8.54 14.80
C ALA A 79 -14.57 -8.98 15.06
N PHE A 80 -14.33 -10.27 15.30
CA PHE A 80 -12.98 -10.78 15.49
C PHE A 80 -12.14 -10.75 14.20
N VAL A 81 -12.74 -11.03 13.04
CA VAL A 81 -12.05 -10.89 11.75
C VAL A 81 -11.68 -9.43 11.50
N ALA A 82 -12.59 -8.49 11.77
CA ALA A 82 -12.30 -7.06 11.66
C ALA A 82 -11.16 -6.62 12.59
N ALA A 83 -11.19 -7.05 13.85
CA ALA A 83 -10.11 -6.79 14.81
C ALA A 83 -8.76 -7.36 14.32
N ALA A 84 -8.75 -8.57 13.76
CA ALA A 84 -7.55 -9.18 13.20
C ALA A 84 -6.99 -8.39 12.01
N ILE A 85 -7.86 -7.86 11.14
CA ILE A 85 -7.46 -6.98 10.03
C ILE A 85 -6.82 -5.69 10.56
N PHE A 86 -7.46 -5.01 11.52
CA PHE A 86 -6.89 -3.80 12.12
C PHE A 86 -5.57 -4.08 12.85
N ALA A 87 -5.43 -5.24 13.50
CA ALA A 87 -4.20 -5.64 14.18
C ALA A 87 -3.08 -5.93 13.17
N PHE A 88 -3.42 -6.58 12.06
CA PHE A 88 -2.49 -6.77 10.94
C PHE A 88 -2.01 -5.44 10.38
N VAL A 89 -2.92 -4.47 10.17
CA VAL A 89 -2.55 -3.13 9.69
C VAL A 89 -1.68 -2.40 10.70
N ALA A 90 -2.02 -2.43 12.00
CA ALA A 90 -1.19 -1.83 13.04
C ALA A 90 0.23 -2.44 13.05
N ALA A 91 0.33 -3.78 12.95
CA ALA A 91 1.61 -4.48 12.87
C ALA A 91 2.39 -4.14 11.58
N ALA A 92 1.70 -4.03 10.45
CA ALA A 92 2.28 -3.64 9.18
C ALA A 92 2.82 -2.20 9.22
N LEU A 93 2.06 -1.28 9.82
CA LEU A 93 2.50 0.07 10.11
C LEU A 93 3.75 0.01 11.01
N PHE A 94 3.74 -0.68 12.15
CA PHE A 94 4.92 -0.80 13.02
C PHE A 94 6.21 -1.23 12.31
N ARG A 95 6.13 -2.07 11.27
CA ARG A 95 7.28 -2.52 10.47
C ARG A 95 7.91 -1.41 9.61
N ARG A 96 7.21 -0.31 9.33
CA ARG A 96 7.72 0.87 8.59
C ARG A 96 8.37 0.54 7.23
N THR A 97 7.91 -0.52 6.56
CA THR A 97 8.40 -0.87 5.21
C THR A 97 7.35 -0.55 4.16
N TRP A 98 7.81 -0.20 2.95
CA TRP A 98 6.94 0.02 1.80
C TRP A 98 6.06 -1.17 1.47
N ASN A 99 6.61 -2.39 1.48
CA ASN A 99 5.85 -3.61 1.24
C ASN A 99 4.73 -3.79 2.29
N ALA A 100 5.02 -3.54 3.57
CA ALA A 100 4.00 -3.65 4.61
C ALA A 100 2.89 -2.61 4.46
N TRP A 101 3.23 -1.40 3.98
CA TRP A 101 2.24 -0.38 3.63
C TRP A 101 1.32 -0.84 2.49
N ASP A 102 1.89 -1.37 1.40
CA ASP A 102 1.10 -1.86 0.26
C ASP A 102 0.18 -3.02 0.65
N TYR A 103 0.68 -3.95 1.48
CA TYR A 103 -0.16 -5.02 2.02
C TYR A 103 -1.27 -4.48 2.91
N ALA A 104 -0.99 -3.48 3.76
CA ALA A 104 -2.01 -2.86 4.60
C ALA A 104 -3.10 -2.18 3.76
N THR A 105 -2.71 -1.40 2.74
CA THR A 105 -3.66 -0.73 1.83
C THR A 105 -4.52 -1.73 1.06
N LEU A 106 -3.91 -2.80 0.53
CA LEU A 106 -4.63 -3.84 -0.21
C LEU A 106 -5.62 -4.59 0.69
N VAL A 107 -5.19 -5.00 1.89
CA VAL A 107 -6.03 -5.73 2.84
C VAL A 107 -7.21 -4.87 3.32
N VAL A 108 -6.98 -3.59 3.66
CA VAL A 108 -8.05 -2.67 4.07
C VAL A 108 -9.00 -2.38 2.92
N GLY A 109 -8.48 -2.16 1.70
CA GLY A 109 -9.29 -1.93 0.51
C GLY A 109 -10.18 -3.13 0.18
N PHE A 110 -9.61 -4.34 0.18
CA PHE A 110 -10.36 -5.57 -0.05
C PHE A 110 -11.42 -5.80 1.03
N ALA A 111 -11.07 -5.64 2.31
CA ALA A 111 -12.01 -5.77 3.42
C ALA A 111 -13.15 -4.73 3.32
N GLY A 112 -12.84 -3.50 2.91
CA GLY A 112 -13.84 -2.44 2.68
C GLY A 112 -14.83 -2.81 1.58
N VAL A 113 -14.35 -3.24 0.41
CA VAL A 113 -15.20 -3.67 -0.72
C VAL A 113 -16.07 -4.87 -0.32
N LEU A 114 -15.48 -5.89 0.30
CA LEU A 114 -16.17 -7.08 0.74
C LEU A 114 -17.28 -6.73 1.75
N SER A 115 -17.00 -5.81 2.67
CA SER A 115 -17.99 -5.32 3.65
C SER A 115 -19.14 -4.57 2.99
N LEU A 116 -18.85 -3.78 1.95
CA LEU A 116 -19.88 -3.09 1.18
C LEU A 116 -20.80 -4.08 0.46
N ILE A 117 -20.22 -5.13 -0.15
CA ILE A 117 -20.98 -6.20 -0.81
C ILE A 117 -21.89 -6.92 0.20
N PHE A 118 -21.38 -7.26 1.39
CA PHE A 118 -22.18 -7.89 2.44
C PHE A 118 -23.28 -6.98 3.00
N LEU A 119 -23.01 -5.68 3.10
CA LEU A 119 -24.01 -4.68 3.48
C LEU A 119 -25.16 -4.64 2.47
N CYS A 120 -24.84 -4.61 1.17
CA CYS A 120 -25.81 -4.64 0.08
C CYS A 120 -26.61 -5.96 0.03
N ALA A 121 -25.99 -7.09 0.37
CA ALA A 121 -26.61 -8.42 0.27
C ALA A 121 -27.54 -8.77 1.45
N ARG A 122 -27.26 -8.32 2.67
CA ARG A 122 -27.93 -8.82 3.89
C ARG A 122 -28.61 -7.75 4.73
N GLY A 123 -28.43 -6.46 4.43
CA GLY A 123 -29.18 -5.32 5.01
C GLY A 123 -29.08 -5.11 6.53
N ARG A 124 -28.35 -5.96 7.26
CA ARG A 124 -28.42 -6.01 8.73
C ARG A 124 -27.08 -6.12 9.43
N ILE A 125 -26.05 -6.58 8.73
CA ILE A 125 -24.73 -6.84 9.33
C ILE A 125 -23.75 -5.94 8.57
N LEU A 126 -23.15 -4.98 9.30
CA LEU A 126 -22.01 -4.15 8.90
C LEU A 126 -22.27 -2.78 8.28
N VAL A 127 -23.15 -1.96 8.87
CA VAL A 127 -23.05 -0.50 8.62
C VAL A 127 -21.73 0.06 9.16
N GLY A 128 -21.22 -0.48 10.28
CA GLY A 128 -20.01 0.03 10.94
C GLY A 128 -18.67 -0.32 10.27
N LEU A 129 -18.58 -1.43 9.53
CA LEU A 129 -17.30 -1.87 8.91
C LEU A 129 -16.83 -0.98 7.75
N PRO A 130 -17.68 -0.59 6.76
CA PRO A 130 -17.27 0.36 5.74
C PRO A 130 -16.97 1.74 6.34
N ILE A 131 -17.72 2.20 7.35
CA ILE A 131 -17.48 3.48 8.02
C ILE A 131 -16.15 3.50 8.78
N THR A 132 -15.75 2.37 9.37
CA THR A 132 -14.47 2.27 10.09
C THR A 132 -13.29 1.99 9.16
N MET A 133 -13.48 1.38 8.00
CA MET A 133 -12.40 1.13 7.05
C MET A 133 -12.09 2.32 6.13
N LEU A 134 -13.10 3.13 5.77
CA LEU A 134 -12.96 4.28 4.87
C LEU A 134 -11.92 5.33 5.32
N PRO A 135 -11.91 5.77 6.59
CA PRO A 135 -10.91 6.74 7.07
C PRO A 135 -9.50 6.17 7.05
N LEU A 136 -9.35 4.89 7.42
CA LEU A 136 -8.06 4.21 7.36
C LEU A 136 -7.59 4.05 5.91
N LEU A 137 -8.48 3.70 4.99
CA LEU A 137 -8.17 3.61 3.56
C LEU A 137 -7.78 4.97 2.99
N ALA A 138 -8.51 6.05 3.33
CA ALA A 138 -8.15 7.40 2.92
C ALA A 138 -6.74 7.79 3.44
N LEU A 139 -6.45 7.47 4.70
CA LEU A 139 -5.12 7.68 5.29
C LEU A 139 -4.02 6.76 4.71
N LEU A 140 -4.36 5.71 3.96
CA LEU A 140 -3.38 4.79 3.36
C LEU A 140 -3.22 4.99 1.85
N TYR A 141 -4.26 5.51 1.17
CA TYR A 141 -4.37 5.59 -0.29
C TYR A 141 -4.07 6.97 -0.86
N VAL A 142 -4.03 8.04 -0.05
CA VAL A 142 -3.73 9.40 -0.57
C VAL A 142 -2.36 9.41 -1.28
N PRO A 143 -2.31 9.82 -2.56
CA PRO A 143 -1.07 9.95 -3.30
C PRO A 143 -0.07 10.87 -2.58
N GLY A 144 1.21 10.50 -2.54
CA GLY A 144 2.25 11.27 -1.85
C GLY A 144 2.25 11.14 -0.32
N LEU A 145 1.26 10.50 0.29
CA LEU A 145 1.22 10.34 1.75
C LEU A 145 2.32 9.39 2.26
N LYS A 146 2.71 8.39 1.46
CA LYS A 146 3.85 7.50 1.74
C LYS A 146 5.17 8.25 1.89
N THR A 147 5.42 9.24 1.03
CA THR A 147 6.65 10.05 1.07
C THR A 147 6.61 11.05 2.22
N VAL A 148 5.45 11.67 2.49
CA VAL A 148 5.22 12.54 3.66
C VAL A 148 5.37 11.80 4.99
N MET A 149 5.00 10.52 5.02
CA MET A 149 5.10 9.70 6.23
C MET A 149 6.49 9.15 6.51
N ASN A 150 7.48 9.49 5.67
CA ASN A 150 8.86 9.04 5.81
C ASN A 150 8.92 7.52 6.05
N VAL A 151 7.97 6.79 5.45
CA VAL A 151 8.01 5.33 5.40
C VAL A 151 9.27 5.08 4.65
N GLY A 152 10.26 4.50 5.34
CA GLY A 152 11.57 4.26 4.75
C GLY A 152 11.26 3.58 3.45
N GLU A 153 11.43 4.32 2.33
CA GLU A 153 11.78 3.69 1.08
C GLU A 153 12.83 2.72 1.59
N ARG A 154 12.53 1.42 1.46
CA ARG A 154 13.63 0.54 1.17
C ARG A 154 14.36 1.38 0.16
N GLU A 155 15.56 1.84 0.52
CA GLU A 155 16.57 2.03 -0.51
C GLU A 155 16.15 0.94 -1.48
N ARG A 156 15.62 1.36 -2.65
CA ARG A 156 15.95 0.57 -3.81
C ARG A 156 17.40 0.27 -3.50
N GLU A 157 17.79 -0.98 -3.53
CA GLU A 157 19.13 -1.16 -4.01
C GLU A 157 19.12 -0.31 -5.31
N THR A 158 19.46 1.01 -5.23
CA THR A 158 20.56 1.64 -5.92
C THR A 158 21.45 0.45 -6.03
N PRO A 159 21.37 -0.28 -7.16
CA PRO A 159 22.09 -1.53 -7.32
C PRO A 159 23.45 -1.20 -6.77
N GLU A 160 23.76 -1.84 -5.64
CA GLU A 160 24.81 -1.47 -4.68
C GLU A 160 25.86 -0.67 -5.43
N PRO A 161 25.96 0.68 -5.26
CA PRO A 161 26.45 1.60 -6.30
C PRO A 161 27.58 0.93 -7.02
N GLU A 162 27.29 0.35 -8.21
CA GLU A 162 28.06 -0.78 -8.78
C GLU A 162 29.49 -0.60 -8.35
N GLN A 163 29.94 -1.42 -7.37
CA GLN A 163 31.26 -1.29 -6.73
C GLN A 163 32.19 -0.67 -7.73
N PRO A 164 32.72 0.56 -7.52
CA PRO A 164 33.17 1.47 -8.57
C PRO A 164 33.78 0.65 -9.68
N ALA A 165 32.97 0.44 -10.74
CA ALA A 165 33.05 -0.73 -11.61
C ALA A 165 34.49 -1.20 -11.66
N THR A 166 34.81 -2.31 -10.99
CA THR A 166 36.17 -2.86 -10.95
C THR A 166 36.53 -3.14 -12.40
N SER A 167 37.16 -2.13 -13.02
CA SER A 167 37.49 -1.98 -14.42
C SER A 167 36.58 -2.79 -15.36
N LEU A 168 35.40 -2.25 -15.72
CA LEU A 168 34.75 -2.70 -16.96
C LEU A 168 35.82 -2.60 -18.06
N SER A 169 36.05 -3.72 -18.75
CA SER A 169 36.99 -3.72 -19.87
C SER A 169 36.48 -2.79 -20.97
N ARG A 170 37.39 -2.24 -21.79
CA ARG A 170 37.05 -1.38 -22.95
C ARG A 170 35.92 -1.98 -23.79
N ASP A 171 36.01 -3.29 -24.06
CA ASP A 171 35.02 -4.07 -24.81
C ASP A 171 33.64 -4.19 -24.12
N GLU A 172 33.59 -4.15 -22.79
CA GLU A 172 32.34 -4.17 -22.03
C GLU A 172 31.68 -2.78 -22.00
N ILE A 173 32.49 -1.72 -21.88
CA ILE A 173 32.00 -0.34 -21.96
C ILE A 173 31.42 -0.07 -23.36
N GLU A 174 32.10 -0.49 -24.42
CA GLU A 174 31.60 -0.33 -25.80
C GLU A 174 30.31 -1.12 -26.04
N ARG A 175 30.19 -2.34 -25.49
CA ARG A 175 28.95 -3.14 -25.55
C ARG A 175 27.81 -2.50 -24.78
N GLU A 176 28.08 -1.91 -23.62
CA GLU A 176 27.06 -1.21 -22.84
C GLU A 176 26.61 0.09 -23.53
N ILE A 177 27.54 0.85 -24.11
CA ILE A 177 27.22 2.03 -24.94
C ILE A 177 26.34 1.63 -26.13
N ALA A 178 26.65 0.53 -26.82
CA ALA A 178 25.84 0.05 -27.95
C ALA A 178 24.42 -0.36 -27.51
N ARG A 179 24.29 -1.01 -26.35
CA ARG A 179 22.98 -1.37 -25.77
C ARG A 179 22.16 -0.12 -25.42
N GLU A 180 22.75 0.83 -24.71
CA GLU A 180 22.07 2.07 -24.32
C GLU A 180 21.70 2.93 -25.53
N ARG A 181 22.56 3.02 -26.56
CA ARG A 181 22.22 3.70 -27.83
C ARG A 181 21.05 3.06 -28.55
N THR A 182 20.95 1.72 -28.50
CA THR A 182 19.83 0.99 -29.09
C THR A 182 18.53 1.30 -28.34
N LEU A 183 18.56 1.32 -27.01
CA LEU A 183 17.42 1.72 -26.18
C LEU A 183 16.99 3.17 -26.43
N ILE A 184 17.94 4.10 -26.52
CA ILE A 184 17.66 5.50 -26.87
C ILE A 184 16.99 5.55 -28.24
N SER A 185 17.51 4.84 -29.25
CA SER A 185 16.92 4.86 -30.59
C SER A 185 15.48 4.34 -30.62
N GLN A 186 15.18 3.27 -29.87
CA GLN A 186 13.82 2.71 -29.82
C GLN A 186 12.85 3.64 -29.11
N LEU A 187 13.26 4.20 -27.98
CA LEU A 187 12.39 5.07 -27.18
C LEU A 187 12.27 6.47 -27.78
N SER A 188 13.31 6.98 -28.46
CA SER A 188 13.24 8.26 -29.17
C SER A 188 12.26 8.22 -30.34
N GLN A 189 12.10 7.08 -31.03
CA GLN A 189 11.04 6.96 -32.06
C GLN A 189 9.64 7.16 -31.48
N ASN A 190 9.39 6.67 -30.26
CA ASN A 190 8.11 6.89 -29.58
C ASN A 190 7.94 8.37 -29.18
N LEU A 191 9.02 9.04 -28.77
CA LEU A 191 8.98 10.46 -28.43
C LEU A 191 8.78 11.35 -29.66
N ASP A 192 9.35 10.99 -30.82
CA ASP A 192 9.12 11.71 -32.07
C ASP A 192 7.64 11.67 -32.47
N VAL A 193 6.98 10.53 -32.27
CA VAL A 193 5.52 10.40 -32.48
C VAL A 193 4.76 11.31 -31.50
N PHE A 194 5.14 11.30 -30.23
CA PHE A 194 4.54 12.17 -29.22
C PHE A 194 4.65 13.65 -29.58
N GLU A 195 5.82 14.11 -30.04
CA GLU A 195 6.04 15.52 -30.40
C GLU A 195 5.16 15.96 -31.56
N VAL A 196 4.92 15.06 -32.53
CA VAL A 196 4.02 15.29 -33.65
C VAL A 196 2.55 15.29 -33.18
N GLU A 197 2.14 14.32 -32.35
CA GLU A 197 0.76 14.19 -31.88
C GLU A 197 0.33 15.33 -30.95
N ARG A 198 1.23 15.76 -30.06
CA ARG A 198 0.94 16.81 -29.07
C ARG A 198 1.38 18.20 -29.51
N ALA A 199 2.03 18.33 -30.66
CA ALA A 199 2.60 19.58 -31.17
C ALA A 199 3.45 20.30 -30.11
N MET A 200 4.18 19.53 -29.30
CA MET A 200 4.96 20.01 -28.16
C MET A 200 6.24 19.20 -28.05
N ASP A 201 7.36 19.91 -27.86
CA ASP A 201 8.67 19.30 -27.59
C ASP A 201 8.62 18.46 -26.29
N THR A 202 9.22 17.27 -26.32
CA THR A 202 9.29 16.36 -25.17
C THR A 202 9.88 17.03 -23.95
N ASP A 203 10.92 17.85 -24.08
CA ASP A 203 11.56 18.49 -22.92
C ASP A 203 10.65 19.54 -22.27
N VAL A 204 9.86 20.24 -23.08
CA VAL A 204 8.85 21.19 -22.62
C VAL A 204 7.70 20.46 -21.92
N PHE A 205 7.24 19.34 -22.48
CA PHE A 205 6.22 18.49 -21.86
C PHE A 205 6.70 17.94 -20.51
N MET A 206 7.90 17.37 -20.45
CA MET A 206 8.49 16.82 -19.23
C MET A 206 8.56 17.87 -18.11
N LEU A 207 8.97 19.09 -18.44
CA LEU A 207 9.02 20.21 -17.50
C LEU A 207 7.61 20.57 -16.99
N ARG A 208 6.64 20.73 -17.89
CA ARG A 208 5.25 21.07 -17.55
C ARG A 208 4.59 19.99 -16.70
N TYR A 209 4.83 18.71 -17.02
CA TYR A 209 4.34 17.58 -16.25
C TYR A 209 4.90 17.59 -14.82
N THR A 210 6.21 17.84 -14.65
CA THR A 210 6.80 17.95 -13.29
C THR A 210 6.29 19.16 -12.50
N GLN A 211 5.85 20.22 -13.18
CA GLN A 211 5.29 21.41 -12.57
C GLN A 211 3.79 21.29 -12.29
N GLY A 212 3.16 20.15 -12.63
CA GLY A 212 1.73 19.93 -12.46
C GLY A 212 0.87 20.77 -13.42
N LEU A 213 1.45 21.20 -14.55
CA LEU A 213 0.76 21.99 -15.57
C LEU A 213 0.11 21.11 -16.65
N GLU A 214 0.36 19.80 -16.61
CA GLU A 214 -0.27 18.79 -17.46
C GLU A 214 -1.27 17.96 -16.66
N GLU A 215 -2.30 17.45 -17.33
CA GLU A 215 -3.29 16.56 -16.73
C GLU A 215 -2.65 15.24 -16.31
N GLU A 216 -2.94 14.75 -15.10
CA GLU A 216 -2.52 13.43 -14.64
C GLU A 216 -3.38 12.32 -15.27
N SER A 217 -3.21 12.12 -16.58
CA SER A 217 -3.80 11.01 -17.33
C SER A 217 -2.82 9.84 -17.44
N SER A 218 -3.35 8.63 -17.64
CA SER A 218 -2.53 7.43 -17.87
C SER A 218 -1.62 7.58 -19.08
N ASP A 219 -2.09 8.28 -20.12
CA ASP A 219 -1.35 8.57 -21.34
C ASP A 219 -0.17 9.52 -21.07
N ASN A 220 -0.41 10.63 -20.38
CA ASN A 220 0.67 11.56 -20.01
C ASN A 220 1.71 10.92 -19.08
N ALA A 221 1.27 10.05 -18.16
CA ALA A 221 2.18 9.30 -17.29
C ALA A 221 3.09 8.32 -18.07
N GLU A 222 2.56 7.70 -19.12
CA GLU A 222 3.31 6.83 -20.02
C GLU A 222 4.38 7.61 -20.78
N TRP A 223 3.99 8.71 -21.44
CA TRP A 223 4.93 9.59 -22.16
C TRP A 223 6.03 10.15 -21.25
N PHE A 224 5.65 10.55 -20.04
CA PHE A 224 6.59 11.02 -19.04
C PHE A 224 7.58 9.94 -18.60
N SER A 225 7.13 8.68 -18.52
CA SER A 225 8.00 7.55 -18.19
C SER A 225 9.03 7.27 -19.30
N ILE A 226 8.61 7.35 -20.56
CA ILE A 226 9.45 7.16 -21.75
C ILE A 226 10.49 8.28 -21.85
N GLY A 227 10.07 9.55 -21.73
CA GLY A 227 10.97 10.70 -21.75
C GLY A 227 12.03 10.64 -20.65
N ARG A 228 11.64 10.21 -19.45
CA ARG A 228 12.58 10.00 -18.34
C ARG A 228 13.56 8.86 -18.62
N ALA A 229 13.11 7.77 -19.21
CA ALA A 229 13.95 6.62 -19.54
C ALA A 229 15.04 7.01 -20.56
N VAL A 230 14.67 7.76 -21.60
CA VAL A 230 15.63 8.29 -22.60
C VAL A 230 16.66 9.20 -21.96
N ARG A 231 16.24 10.12 -21.08
CA ARG A 231 17.15 11.04 -20.41
C ARG A 231 18.18 10.31 -19.54
N ARG A 232 17.73 9.34 -18.73
CA ARG A 232 18.63 8.50 -17.92
C ARG A 232 19.62 7.69 -18.77
N SER A 233 19.14 7.11 -19.87
CA SER A 233 20.00 6.36 -20.78
C SER A 233 21.05 7.27 -21.43
N ARG A 234 20.70 8.49 -21.84
CA ARG A 234 21.66 9.51 -22.33
C ARG A 234 22.71 9.88 -21.28
N GLU A 235 22.29 10.10 -20.03
CA GLU A 235 23.20 10.37 -18.91
C GLU A 235 24.15 9.19 -18.64
N ARG A 236 23.64 7.95 -18.75
CA ARG A 236 24.46 6.72 -18.62
C ARG A 236 25.46 6.58 -19.76
N VAL A 237 25.07 6.85 -21.01
CA VAL A 237 25.99 6.87 -22.15
C VAL A 237 27.08 7.92 -21.97
N ALA A 238 26.74 9.13 -21.53
CA ALA A 238 27.73 10.17 -21.26
C ALA A 238 28.75 9.73 -20.18
N THR A 239 28.27 9.06 -19.14
CA THR A 239 29.12 8.50 -18.07
C THR A 239 30.05 7.41 -18.61
N LEU A 240 29.53 6.49 -19.42
CA LEU A 240 30.30 5.40 -20.03
C LEU A 240 31.34 5.92 -21.02
N LEU A 241 31.02 6.97 -21.79
CA LEU A 241 31.98 7.63 -22.69
C LEU A 241 33.12 8.30 -21.90
N ALA A 242 32.81 8.99 -20.81
CA ALA A 242 33.81 9.58 -19.94
C ALA A 242 34.72 8.52 -19.29
N GLN A 243 34.17 7.35 -18.95
CA GLN A 243 34.95 6.20 -18.47
C GLN A 243 35.86 5.61 -19.57
N LEU A 244 35.35 5.51 -20.81
CA LEU A 244 36.12 5.04 -21.96
C LEU A 244 37.31 5.95 -22.27
N GLU A 245 37.11 7.27 -22.23
CA GLU A 245 38.18 8.28 -22.44
C GLU A 245 39.24 8.27 -21.34
N ALA A 246 38.88 7.84 -20.12
CA ALA A 246 39.80 7.77 -18.98
C ALA A 246 40.67 6.49 -18.98
N LEU A 247 40.40 5.52 -19.85
CA LEU A 247 41.17 4.28 -19.97
C LEU A 247 42.37 4.48 -20.92
N PRO A 248 43.58 4.04 -20.56
CA PRO A 248 44.71 4.02 -21.48
C PRO A 248 44.46 3.01 -22.61
N ASP A 249 44.92 3.36 -23.82
CA ASP A 249 44.76 2.55 -25.05
C ASP A 249 45.31 1.12 -24.94
#